data_AF-A0AAV6YMA5-F1
#
_entry.id   AF-A0AAV6YMA5-F1
#
_cell.length_a   1.000
_cell.length_b   1.000
_cell.length_c   1.000
_cell.angle_alpha   90.00
_cell.angle_beta   90.00
_cell.angle_gamma   90.00
#
_symmetry.space_group_name_H-M   'P 1'
#
loop_
_entity.id
_entity.type
_entity.pdbx_description
1 polymer ?
#
loop_
_entity_poly.entity_id
_entity_poly.type
_entity_poly.pdbx_seq_one_letter_code
_entity_poly.pdbx_strand_id
1 'polypeptide(L)'
;MFLLSCPSGFHEKDEDPYCSYDYYRLFGTVCAGCSEPVKESYISALNGLWHPQCFVCHVCRTPFLNGSFFENDGLPLCETHYHSCRGSLCAGCDQPITGRCVTAMGRKFHPQHLNCTFCLRQLNKGTFREQEGKPYCQACFARLYG
;
A
#
# COMPACT_ATOMS: atom_id res chain seq x y z
N MET A 1 45.50 9.10 -23.12
CA MET A 1 46.11 7.86 -22.59
C MET A 1 45.97 7.93 -21.07
N PHE A 2 45.05 7.15 -20.50
CA PHE A 2 45.05 6.57 -19.13
C PHE A 2 43.65 5.99 -18.89
N LEU A 3 43.38 4.92 -19.65
CA LEU A 3 42.43 3.89 -19.27
C LEU A 3 42.96 3.28 -17.97
N LEU A 4 42.61 3.88 -16.83
CA LEU A 4 42.90 3.32 -15.51
C LEU A 4 41.97 2.12 -15.30
N SER A 5 42.45 0.96 -15.73
CA SER A 5 42.17 -0.38 -15.20
C SER A 5 40.82 -0.53 -14.48
N CYS A 6 39.75 -0.74 -15.24
CA CYS A 6 38.52 -1.25 -14.68
C CYS A 6 38.56 -2.79 -14.73
N PRO A 7 38.68 -3.49 -13.59
CA PRO A 7 38.78 -4.96 -13.57
C PRO A 7 37.50 -5.68 -14.02
N SER A 8 36.42 -4.93 -14.28
CA SER A 8 35.07 -5.44 -14.53
C SER A 8 34.69 -5.60 -16.00
N GLY A 9 35.55 -5.21 -16.94
CA GLY A 9 35.28 -5.24 -18.38
C GLY A 9 34.86 -3.89 -18.97
N PHE A 10 34.66 -3.85 -20.29
CA PHE A 10 34.29 -2.65 -21.06
C PHE A 10 33.04 -2.94 -21.91
N HIS A 11 32.23 -1.91 -22.12
CA HIS A 11 31.07 -1.90 -23.01
C HIS A 11 31.17 -0.72 -23.96
N GLU A 12 30.77 -0.88 -25.21
CA GLU A 12 30.77 0.18 -26.21
C GLU A 12 29.36 0.77 -26.37
N LYS A 13 29.25 2.10 -26.41
CA LYS A 13 28.01 2.83 -26.70
C LYS A 13 28.38 4.02 -27.59
N ASP A 14 27.74 4.13 -28.75
CA ASP A 14 27.96 5.25 -29.68
C ASP A 14 29.46 5.46 -30.01
N GLU A 15 30.20 4.36 -30.28
CA GLU A 15 31.65 4.33 -30.56
C GLU A 15 32.58 4.72 -29.39
N ASP A 16 32.03 5.07 -28.23
CA ASP A 16 32.79 5.36 -27.02
C ASP A 16 32.86 4.13 -26.08
N PRO A 17 34.07 3.75 -25.60
CA PRO A 17 34.22 2.68 -24.62
C PRO A 17 33.95 3.20 -23.19
N TYR A 18 33.01 2.54 -22.51
CA TYR A 18 32.70 2.76 -21.11
C TYR A 18 33.13 1.55 -20.28
N CYS A 19 33.62 1.79 -19.06
CA CYS A 19 33.79 0.66 -18.15
C CYS A 19 32.41 0.09 -17.77
N SER A 20 32.34 -1.18 -17.38
CA SER A 20 31.04 -1.78 -17.01
C SER A 20 30.28 -0.98 -15.95
N TYR A 21 30.97 -0.44 -14.94
CA TYR A 21 30.34 0.40 -13.92
C TYR A 21 29.68 1.66 -14.52
N ASP A 22 30.42 2.42 -15.34
CA ASP A 22 29.91 3.65 -15.95
C ASP A 22 28.84 3.39 -17.00
N TYR A 23 28.97 2.32 -17.80
CA TYR A 23 27.95 1.94 -18.77
C TYR A 23 26.59 1.70 -18.11
N TYR A 24 26.55 0.89 -17.04
CA TYR A 24 25.29 0.63 -16.33
C TYR A 24 24.79 1.83 -15.54
N ARG A 25 25.68 2.68 -15.04
CA ARG A 25 25.29 3.92 -14.34
C ARG A 25 24.71 4.98 -15.29
N LEU A 26 25.24 5.10 -16.50
CA LEU A 26 24.82 6.12 -17.48
C LEU A 26 23.66 5.64 -18.36
N PHE A 27 23.63 4.34 -18.70
CA PHE A 27 22.73 3.79 -19.71
C PHE A 27 21.92 2.58 -19.21
N GLY A 28 22.24 2.06 -18.04
CA GLY A 28 21.53 0.92 -17.46
C GLY A 28 20.15 1.32 -16.93
N THR A 29 19.25 0.36 -16.92
CA THR A 29 17.98 0.51 -16.24
C THR A 29 18.19 0.46 -14.73
N VAL A 30 17.63 1.44 -14.03
CA VAL A 30 17.75 1.56 -12.58
C VAL A 30 16.50 1.03 -11.89
N CYS A 31 16.69 0.51 -10.69
CA CYS A 31 15.61 0.02 -9.85
C CYS A 31 14.76 1.20 -9.37
N ALA A 32 13.47 1.19 -9.64
CA ALA A 32 12.56 2.24 -9.18
C ALA A 32 12.46 2.33 -7.64
N GLY A 33 12.88 1.30 -6.91
CA GLY A 33 12.85 1.27 -5.44
C GLY A 33 14.13 1.74 -4.73
N CYS A 34 15.30 1.64 -5.37
CA CYS A 34 16.59 2.00 -4.74
C CYS A 34 17.52 2.84 -5.63
N SER A 35 17.13 3.09 -6.89
CA SER A 35 17.89 3.85 -7.88
C SER A 35 19.24 3.22 -8.32
N GLU A 36 19.54 2.00 -7.88
CA GLU A 36 20.73 1.26 -8.32
C GLU A 36 20.48 0.44 -9.61
N PRO A 37 21.51 0.17 -10.43
CA PRO A 37 21.37 -0.61 -11.66
C PRO A 37 20.79 -2.02 -11.44
N VAL A 38 19.91 -2.43 -12.36
CA VAL A 38 19.30 -3.76 -12.37
C VAL A 38 20.06 -4.64 -13.36
N LYS A 39 20.75 -5.69 -12.87
CA LYS A 39 21.63 -6.51 -13.70
C LYS A 39 20.93 -7.68 -14.39
N GLU A 40 20.19 -8.50 -13.65
CA GLU A 40 19.64 -9.76 -14.19
C GLU A 40 18.22 -10.04 -13.72
N SER A 41 18.03 -10.52 -12.48
CA SER A 41 16.70 -10.84 -11.97
C SER A 41 15.96 -9.56 -11.58
N TYR A 42 14.83 -9.31 -12.24
CA TYR A 42 14.02 -8.12 -12.04
C TYR A 42 12.53 -8.38 -12.14
N ILE A 43 11.77 -7.48 -11.51
CA ILE A 43 10.33 -7.39 -11.63
C ILE A 43 10.03 -6.18 -12.50
N SER A 44 9.22 -6.37 -13.54
CA SER A 44 8.69 -5.29 -14.37
C SER A 44 7.26 -4.96 -13.90
N ALA A 45 7.08 -3.79 -13.30
CA ALA A 45 5.81 -3.33 -12.74
C ALA A 45 5.81 -1.79 -12.60
N LEU A 46 4.63 -1.17 -12.58
CA LEU A 46 4.48 0.27 -12.34
C LEU A 46 5.30 1.15 -13.31
N ASN A 47 5.40 0.73 -14.58
CA ASN A 47 6.24 1.35 -15.62
C ASN A 47 7.73 1.44 -15.26
N GLY A 48 8.23 0.57 -14.38
CA GLY A 48 9.63 0.53 -13.97
C GLY A 48 10.17 -0.88 -13.76
N LEU A 49 11.49 -0.96 -13.58
CA LEU A 49 12.17 -2.18 -13.20
C LEU A 49 12.51 -2.14 -11.71
N TRP A 50 12.40 -3.28 -11.05
CA TRP A 50 12.61 -3.40 -9.62
C TRP A 50 13.47 -4.62 -9.31
N HIS A 51 14.37 -4.51 -8.33
CA HIS A 51 14.93 -5.72 -7.72
C HIS A 51 13.81 -6.46 -6.97
N PRO A 52 13.82 -7.80 -6.95
CA PRO A 52 12.82 -8.58 -6.21
C PRO A 52 12.68 -8.17 -4.74
N GLN A 53 13.79 -7.82 -4.08
CA GLN A 53 13.82 -7.32 -2.70
C GLN A 53 13.36 -5.86 -2.54
N CYS A 54 13.35 -5.09 -3.63
CA CYS A 54 12.93 -3.69 -3.62
C CYS A 54 11.44 -3.53 -3.97
N PHE A 55 10.83 -4.54 -4.61
CA PHE A 55 9.40 -4.56 -4.90
C PHE A 55 8.61 -5.02 -3.66
N VAL A 56 8.48 -4.10 -2.71
CA VAL A 56 7.79 -4.30 -1.42
C VAL A 56 6.77 -3.19 -1.21
N CYS A 57 5.84 -3.36 -0.26
CA CYS A 57 4.90 -2.31 0.10
C CYS A 57 5.65 -1.01 0.48
N HIS A 58 5.29 0.11 -0.15
CA HIS A 58 5.91 1.41 0.10
C HIS A 58 5.82 1.84 1.58
N VAL A 59 4.74 1.46 2.26
CA VAL A 59 4.49 1.86 3.66
C VAL A 59 5.15 0.91 4.66
N CYS A 60 4.87 -0.40 4.59
CA CYS A 60 5.37 -1.35 5.60
C CYS A 60 6.63 -2.13 5.20
N ARG A 61 7.11 -1.95 3.96
CA ARG A 61 8.31 -2.61 3.42
C ARG A 61 8.25 -4.15 3.40
N THR A 62 7.06 -4.73 3.61
CA THR A 62 6.82 -6.17 3.54
C THR A 62 6.67 -6.61 2.07
N PRO A 63 7.27 -7.75 1.67
CA PRO A 63 7.03 -8.35 0.37
C PRO A 63 5.58 -8.81 0.20
N PHE A 64 5.13 -8.88 -1.06
CA PHE A 64 3.77 -9.29 -1.40
C PHE A 64 3.62 -10.81 -1.30
N LEU A 65 2.96 -11.28 -0.23
CA LEU A 65 2.84 -12.70 0.15
C LEU A 65 2.31 -13.63 -0.96
N ASN A 66 1.54 -13.10 -1.92
CA ASN A 66 0.99 -13.87 -3.04
C ASN A 66 1.29 -13.24 -4.41
N GLY A 67 2.26 -12.33 -4.49
CA GLY A 67 2.52 -11.53 -5.69
C GLY A 67 1.45 -10.47 -6.01
N SER A 68 0.33 -10.44 -5.29
CA SER A 68 -0.70 -9.41 -5.42
C SER A 68 -0.29 -8.11 -4.72
N PHE A 69 -0.33 -7.00 -5.44
CA PHE A 69 -0.09 -5.65 -4.97
C PHE A 69 -1.14 -4.69 -5.54
N PHE A 70 -1.24 -3.50 -4.96
CA PHE A 70 -2.06 -2.41 -5.46
C PHE A 70 -1.18 -1.21 -5.80
N GLU A 71 -1.53 -0.47 -6.84
CA GLU A 71 -0.85 0.78 -7.21
C GLU A 71 -1.56 1.98 -6.58
N ASN A 72 -0.78 2.91 -6.02
CA ASN A 72 -1.24 4.26 -5.71
C ASN A 72 -0.13 5.26 -6.02
N ASP A 73 -0.38 6.22 -6.91
CA ASP A 73 0.59 7.25 -7.33
C ASP A 73 1.93 6.66 -7.81
N GLY A 74 1.87 5.55 -8.56
CA GLY A 74 3.06 4.84 -9.05
C GLY A 74 3.84 4.09 -7.98
N LEU A 75 3.30 3.95 -6.76
CA LEU A 75 3.93 3.23 -5.66
C LEU A 75 3.20 1.91 -5.35
N PRO A 76 3.93 0.81 -5.11
CA PRO A 76 3.34 -0.48 -4.78
C PRO A 76 2.90 -0.51 -3.31
N LEU A 77 1.65 -0.89 -3.04
CA LEU A 77 1.07 -1.00 -1.70
C LEU A 77 0.50 -2.39 -1.46
N CYS A 78 0.56 -2.86 -0.21
CA CYS A 78 -0.22 -4.02 0.20
C CYS A 78 -1.70 -3.63 0.35
N GLU A 79 -2.59 -4.62 0.31
CA GLU A 79 -4.04 -4.42 0.40
C GLU A 79 -4.44 -3.53 1.59
N THR A 80 -3.91 -3.83 2.79
CA THR A 80 -4.19 -3.06 4.00
C THR A 80 -3.81 -1.58 3.84
N HIS A 81 -2.60 -1.28 3.36
CA HIS A 81 -2.15 0.11 3.23
C HIS A 81 -2.84 0.85 2.09
N TYR A 82 -3.15 0.16 0.99
CA TYR A 82 -3.96 0.72 -0.09
C TYR A 82 -5.35 1.14 0.41
N HIS A 83 -6.03 0.27 1.16
CA HIS A 83 -7.35 0.58 1.71
C HIS A 83 -7.30 1.62 2.84
N SER A 84 -6.22 1.64 3.63
CA SER A 84 -5.98 2.63 4.67
C SER A 84 -5.84 4.04 4.10
N CYS A 85 -4.95 4.22 3.10
CA CYS A 85 -4.74 5.51 2.43
C CYS A 85 -6.02 6.06 1.77
N ARG A 86 -6.92 5.18 1.30
CA ARG A 86 -8.21 5.57 0.70
C ARG A 86 -9.35 5.73 1.72
N GLY A 87 -9.10 5.55 3.01
CA GLY A 87 -10.12 5.66 4.06
C GLY A 87 -11.26 4.64 3.90
N SER A 88 -10.92 3.41 3.49
CA SER A 88 -11.87 2.34 3.18
C SER A 88 -11.80 1.15 4.13
N LEU A 89 -11.10 1.30 5.26
CA LEU A 89 -11.08 0.30 6.34
C LEU A 89 -12.33 0.42 7.22
N CYS A 90 -12.84 -0.72 7.66
CA CYS A 90 -13.96 -0.79 8.60
C CYS A 90 -13.48 -0.49 10.02
N ALA A 91 -13.98 0.58 10.62
CA ALA A 91 -13.61 0.98 12.00
C ALA A 91 -14.07 0.00 13.09
N GLY A 92 -14.85 -1.04 12.75
CA GLY A 92 -15.24 -2.11 13.67
C GLY A 92 -14.39 -3.38 13.61
N CYS A 93 -13.58 -3.59 12.57
CA CYS A 93 -12.79 -4.82 12.41
C CYS A 93 -11.43 -4.62 11.73
N ASP A 94 -11.09 -3.39 11.36
CA ASP A 94 -9.84 -2.98 10.69
C ASP A 94 -9.56 -3.67 9.35
N GLN A 95 -10.56 -4.32 8.76
CA GLN A 95 -10.47 -4.96 7.45
C GLN A 95 -10.94 -4.03 6.32
N PRO A 96 -10.37 -4.15 5.11
CA PRO A 96 -10.86 -3.52 3.90
C PRO A 96 -12.34 -3.74 3.64
N ILE A 97 -13.07 -2.69 3.25
CA ILE A 97 -14.45 -2.81 2.78
C ILE A 97 -14.45 -2.94 1.26
N THR A 98 -14.61 -4.16 0.75
CA THR A 98 -14.61 -4.48 -0.69
C THR A 98 -15.98 -4.36 -1.37
N GLY A 99 -17.03 -3.98 -0.62
CA GLY A 99 -18.40 -3.90 -1.11
C GLY A 99 -19.21 -2.76 -0.48
N ARG A 100 -20.46 -3.04 -0.11
CA ARG A 100 -21.33 -2.05 0.54
C ARG A 100 -20.72 -1.61 1.88
N CYS A 101 -20.58 -0.31 2.06
CA CYS A 101 -20.20 0.30 3.33
C CYS A 101 -21.34 1.16 3.89
N VAL A 102 -21.33 1.36 5.20
CA VAL A 102 -22.12 2.40 5.86
C VAL A 102 -21.16 3.43 6.45
N THR A 103 -21.50 4.71 6.31
CA THR A 103 -20.72 5.81 6.91
C THR A 103 -21.48 6.31 8.13
N ALA A 104 -20.79 6.34 9.27
CA ALA A 104 -21.34 6.74 10.56
C ALA A 104 -20.23 7.39 11.39
N MET A 105 -20.53 8.47 12.12
CA MET A 105 -19.57 9.09 13.06
C MET A 105 -18.24 9.47 12.37
N GLY A 106 -18.31 9.93 11.10
CA GLY A 106 -17.13 10.26 10.29
C GLY A 106 -16.27 9.06 9.85
N ARG A 107 -16.68 7.82 10.12
CA ARG A 107 -15.94 6.58 9.82
C ARG A 107 -16.75 5.64 8.93
N LYS A 108 -16.06 4.71 8.27
CA LYS A 108 -16.70 3.67 7.46
C LYS A 108 -16.77 2.35 8.23
N PHE A 109 -17.86 1.63 8.03
CA PHE A 109 -18.08 0.32 8.63
C PHE A 109 -18.66 -0.65 7.60
N HIS A 110 -18.37 -1.95 7.79
CA HIS A 110 -19.23 -2.98 7.23
C HIS A 110 -20.63 -2.84 7.83
N PRO A 111 -21.71 -3.09 7.05
CA PRO A 111 -23.08 -3.02 7.57
C PRO A 111 -23.30 -3.88 8.83
N GLN A 112 -22.58 -4.99 8.96
CA GLN A 112 -22.66 -5.92 10.09
C GLN A 112 -21.83 -5.49 11.31
N HIS A 113 -20.94 -4.51 11.16
CA HIS A 113 -20.04 -4.04 12.23
C HIS A 113 -20.45 -2.69 12.82
N LEU A 114 -21.48 -2.03 12.28
CA LEU A 114 -22.11 -0.89 12.92
C LEU A 114 -23.13 -1.38 13.95
N ASN A 115 -22.65 -1.75 15.14
CA ASN A 115 -23.44 -2.37 16.21
C ASN A 115 -23.51 -1.48 17.45
N CYS A 116 -24.61 -1.57 18.20
CA CYS A 116 -24.74 -0.93 19.50
C CYS A 116 -23.62 -1.39 20.42
N THR A 117 -22.85 -0.47 20.99
CA THR A 117 -21.75 -0.80 21.91
C THR A 117 -22.23 -1.57 23.15
N PHE A 118 -23.47 -1.35 23.59
CA PHE A 118 -24.01 -2.01 24.77
C PHE A 118 -24.65 -3.38 24.47
N CYS A 119 -25.55 -3.45 23.49
CA CYS A 119 -26.34 -4.68 23.23
C CYS A 119 -25.92 -5.45 21.97
N LEU A 120 -24.89 -4.97 21.25
CA LEU A 120 -24.36 -5.54 20.02
C LEU A 120 -25.36 -5.68 18.86
N ARG A 121 -26.57 -5.14 18.99
CA ARG A 121 -27.56 -5.12 17.91
C ARG A 121 -27.08 -4.25 16.76
N GLN A 122 -27.20 -4.75 15.53
CA GLN A 122 -26.96 -3.99 14.31
C GLN A 122 -27.79 -2.70 14.27
N LEU A 123 -27.12 -1.60 13.93
CA LEU A 123 -27.67 -0.25 13.82
C LEU A 123 -27.80 0.21 12.36
N ASN A 124 -27.55 -0.69 11.40
CA ASN A 124 -27.72 -0.43 9.98
C ASN A 124 -29.19 -0.25 9.54
N LYS A 125 -30.16 -0.54 10.43
CA LYS A 125 -31.59 -0.37 10.22
C LYS A 125 -32.15 0.60 11.29
N GLY A 126 -32.60 1.77 10.84
CA GLY A 126 -33.20 2.80 11.70
C GLY A 126 -32.19 3.82 12.23
N THR A 127 -32.62 4.69 13.14
CA THR A 127 -31.80 5.73 13.76
C THR A 127 -31.07 5.21 14.99
N PHE A 128 -29.83 5.65 15.21
CA PHE A 128 -29.04 5.39 16.41
C PHE A 128 -28.49 6.70 16.98
N ARG A 129 -27.93 6.66 18.19
CA ARG A 129 -27.29 7.80 18.85
C ARG A 129 -25.80 7.54 19.01
N GLU A 130 -25.00 8.60 18.89
CA GLU A 130 -23.57 8.58 19.16
C GLU A 130 -23.32 9.16 20.56
N GLN A 131 -22.44 8.52 21.34
CA GLN A 131 -21.89 9.08 22.56
C GLN A 131 -20.39 8.80 22.60
N GLU A 132 -19.56 9.82 22.73
CA GLU A 132 -18.08 9.70 22.75
C GLU A 132 -17.52 8.85 21.58
N GLY A 133 -18.06 9.03 20.37
CA GLY A 133 -17.65 8.28 19.18
C GLY A 133 -18.07 6.79 19.19
N LYS A 134 -18.95 6.38 20.11
CA LYS A 134 -19.50 5.02 20.20
C LYS A 134 -20.99 5.03 19.83
N PRO A 135 -21.46 4.09 18.99
CA PRO A 135 -22.84 4.06 18.56
C PRO A 135 -23.73 3.24 19.51
N TYR A 136 -24.90 3.76 19.87
CA TYR A 136 -25.89 3.15 20.76
C TYR A 136 -27.27 3.11 20.10
N CYS A 137 -28.01 2.01 20.28
CA CYS A 137 -29.41 1.99 19.90
C CYS A 137 -30.22 2.95 20.81
N GLN A 138 -31.35 3.47 20.30
CA GLN A 138 -32.18 4.43 21.04
C GLN A 138 -32.55 3.95 22.45
N ALA A 139 -32.89 2.66 22.61
CA ALA A 139 -33.24 2.08 23.90
C ALA A 139 -32.05 2.01 24.88
N CYS A 140 -30.86 1.64 24.40
CA CYS A 140 -29.67 1.61 25.25
C CYS A 140 -29.19 3.02 25.59
N PHE A 141 -29.26 3.96 24.64
CA PHE A 141 -28.91 5.35 24.88
C PHE A 141 -29.80 5.97 25.95
N ALA A 142 -31.13 5.85 25.83
CA ALA A 142 -32.07 6.38 26.82
C ALA A 142 -31.87 5.74 28.21
N ARG A 143 -31.50 4.45 28.28
CA ARG A 143 -31.24 3.79 29.56
C ARG A 143 -29.91 4.21 30.21
N LEU A 144 -28.89 4.53 29.41
CA LEU A 144 -27.55 4.84 29.89
C LEU A 144 -27.29 6.33 30.09
N TYR A 145 -27.98 7.18 29.33
CA TYR A 145 -27.73 8.63 29.24
C TYR A 145 -29.00 9.49 29.22
N GLY A 146 -30.18 8.87 29.35
CA GLY A 146 -31.47 9.56 29.36
C GLY A 146 -31.93 9.94 30.76
#